data_AF-A0A0R1UEE2-F1
#
_entry.id   AF-A0A0R1UEE2-F1
#
_cell.length_a   1.000
_cell.length_b   1.000
_cell.length_c   1.000
_cell.angle_alpha   90.00
_cell.angle_beta   90.00
_cell.angle_gamma   90.00
#
_symmetry.space_group_name_H-M   'P 1'
#
loop_
_entity.id
_entity.type
_entity.pdbx_description
1 polymer ?
#
loop_
_entity_poly.entity_id
_entity_poly.type
_entity_poly.pdbx_seq_one_letter_code
_entity_poly.pdbx_strand_id
1 'polypeptide(L)'
;MEKRRTQKIDPEKIKGFPKDEQEILNRYANHPVIGDNTYAVVPHPVLAADLDDKSLGLYVYLSLLASHFPLMGHGDKRAIFQKQSIMYRYALGVDRPQAYQTKAIDESLEILEQAGFVRLVDDKFYGFAVILRRPKHVTGYVKIYATESKKILELSNSLTRFKHLATYTVLRKEIFETKEPSDRVITSTLKTIASKNGKVLATLTREVNWLCENRVMATFTAIRNTEYGIKRHRYLADIRDAKVLAEFVVEKRQSGELISVIG
;
A
#
# COMPACT_ATOMS: atom_id res chain seq x y z
N MET A 1 -24.35 3.04 3.94
CA MET A 1 -23.16 3.36 4.77
C MET A 1 -23.13 2.37 5.93
N GLU A 2 -22.50 1.20 5.75
CA GLU A 2 -22.42 0.19 6.81
C GLU A 2 -21.39 0.64 7.85
N LYS A 3 -21.86 0.98 9.05
CA LYS A 3 -20.99 1.12 10.22
C LYS A 3 -20.41 -0.26 10.51
N ARG A 4 -19.15 -0.51 10.14
CA ARG A 4 -18.39 -1.66 10.67
C ARG A 4 -18.43 -1.53 12.19
N ARG A 5 -19.24 -2.36 12.86
CA ARG A 5 -19.16 -2.50 14.32
C ARG A 5 -17.71 -2.86 14.62
N THR A 6 -17.06 -2.02 15.42
CA THR A 6 -15.83 -2.37 16.12
C THR A 6 -16.15 -3.57 17.01
N GLN A 7 -16.03 -4.77 16.45
CA GLN A 7 -15.75 -5.92 17.30
C GLN A 7 -14.49 -5.55 18.08
N LYS A 8 -14.41 -5.88 19.37
CA LYS A 8 -13.12 -5.90 20.07
C LYS A 8 -12.60 -7.33 19.94
N ILE A 9 -11.29 -7.53 19.86
CA ILE A 9 -10.78 -8.87 20.14
C ILE A 9 -11.19 -9.16 21.58
N ASP A 10 -11.83 -10.29 21.82
CA ASP A 10 -12.20 -10.70 23.17
C ASP A 10 -10.92 -10.75 24.04
N PRO A 11 -10.77 -9.86 25.03
CA PRO A 11 -9.56 -9.79 25.85
C PRO A 11 -9.24 -11.13 26.53
N GLU A 12 -10.25 -11.97 26.78
CA GLU A 12 -10.08 -13.31 27.35
C GLU A 12 -9.24 -14.22 26.45
N LYS A 13 -9.26 -14.03 25.12
CA LYS A 13 -8.47 -14.84 24.19
C LYS A 13 -6.97 -14.61 24.27
N ILE A 14 -6.54 -13.46 24.81
CA ILE A 14 -5.12 -13.08 24.91
C ILE A 14 -4.56 -13.37 26.32
N LYS A 15 -5.39 -13.38 27.37
CA LYS A 15 -4.96 -13.57 28.77
C LYS A 15 -4.18 -14.86 29.04
N GLY A 16 -4.38 -15.90 28.23
CA GLY A 16 -3.69 -17.19 28.36
C GLY A 16 -2.25 -17.23 27.83
N PHE A 17 -1.78 -16.18 27.16
CA PHE A 17 -0.43 -16.15 26.57
C PHE A 17 0.64 -15.60 27.53
N PRO A 18 1.93 -15.86 27.28
CA PRO A 18 3.04 -15.18 27.98
C PRO A 18 2.89 -13.65 27.94
N LYS A 19 3.26 -12.95 29.02
CA LYS A 19 3.01 -11.50 29.17
C LYS A 19 3.61 -10.65 28.04
N ASP A 20 4.81 -11.02 27.57
CA ASP A 20 5.49 -10.42 26.43
C ASP A 20 4.69 -10.60 25.13
N GLU A 21 4.16 -11.80 24.88
CA GLU A 21 3.26 -12.05 23.74
C GLU A 21 1.96 -11.24 23.87
N GLN A 22 1.40 -11.10 25.08
CA GLN A 22 0.19 -10.29 25.29
C GLN A 22 0.43 -8.82 24.92
N GLU A 23 1.55 -8.23 25.33
CA GLU A 23 1.88 -6.84 25.01
C GLU A 23 1.99 -6.63 23.50
N ILE A 24 2.67 -7.55 22.81
CA ILE A 24 2.82 -7.54 21.35
C ILE A 24 1.45 -7.63 20.68
N LEU A 25 0.62 -8.62 21.03
CA LEU A 25 -0.70 -8.83 20.44
C LEU A 25 -1.65 -7.65 20.69
N ASN A 26 -1.56 -7.03 21.88
CA ASN A 26 -2.37 -5.87 22.24
C ASN A 26 -2.03 -4.61 21.43
N ARG A 27 -0.83 -4.53 20.82
CA ARG A 27 -0.41 -3.42 19.94
C ARG A 27 -1.43 -3.12 18.84
N TYR A 28 -2.02 -4.18 18.26
CA TYR A 28 -2.96 -4.07 17.15
C TYR A 28 -4.40 -4.49 17.50
N ALA A 29 -4.60 -5.30 18.55
CA ALA A 29 -5.92 -5.71 19.02
C ALA A 29 -6.85 -4.52 19.36
N ASN A 30 -6.26 -3.45 19.89
CA ASN A 30 -6.96 -2.23 20.29
C ASN A 30 -6.75 -1.07 19.30
N HIS A 31 -6.17 -1.33 18.12
CA HIS A 31 -5.94 -0.27 17.15
C HIS A 31 -7.29 0.26 16.66
N PRO A 32 -7.59 1.55 16.83
CA PRO A 32 -8.83 2.11 16.33
C PRO A 32 -8.82 2.04 14.79
N VAL A 33 -9.93 1.63 14.19
CA VAL A 33 -10.09 1.72 12.73
C VAL A 33 -10.30 3.20 12.40
N ILE A 34 -9.20 3.93 12.25
CA ILE A 34 -9.19 5.34 11.89
C ILE A 34 -8.87 5.42 10.41
N GLY A 35 -9.84 5.85 9.61
CA GLY A 35 -9.65 6.08 8.19
C GLY A 35 -10.99 6.15 7.48
N ASP A 36 -11.12 7.07 6.55
CA ASP A 36 -12.24 7.05 5.62
C ASP A 36 -12.13 5.81 4.70
N ASN A 37 -13.26 5.30 4.20
CA ASN A 37 -13.27 4.24 3.19
C ASN A 37 -12.97 4.80 1.79
N THR A 38 -12.27 5.93 1.70
CA THR A 38 -11.87 6.55 0.44
C THR A 38 -10.66 5.81 -0.10
N TYR A 39 -10.73 5.39 -1.36
CA TYR A 39 -9.64 4.68 -2.02
C TYR A 39 -9.52 5.10 -3.50
N ALA A 40 -8.28 5.09 -3.99
CA ALA A 40 -8.00 5.01 -5.41
C ALA A 40 -8.01 3.55 -5.87
N VAL A 41 -8.21 3.36 -7.17
CA VAL A 41 -8.23 2.05 -7.81
C VAL A 41 -7.04 1.95 -8.75
N VAL A 42 -6.20 0.92 -8.57
CA VAL A 42 -5.10 0.61 -9.49
C VAL A 42 -5.46 -0.64 -10.28
N PRO A 43 -5.68 -0.54 -11.60
CA PRO A 43 -6.04 -1.68 -12.44
C PRO A 43 -4.92 -2.74 -12.50
N HIS A 44 -5.28 -4.03 -12.55
CA HIS A 44 -4.32 -5.12 -12.71
C HIS A 44 -3.36 -4.96 -13.90
N PRO A 45 -3.78 -4.47 -15.08
CA PRO A 45 -2.84 -4.23 -16.19
C PRO A 45 -1.68 -3.29 -15.84
N VAL A 46 -1.91 -2.30 -14.95
CA VAL A 46 -0.84 -1.41 -14.47
C VAL A 46 0.13 -2.15 -13.55
N LEU A 47 -0.41 -3.03 -12.70
CA LEU A 47 0.37 -3.86 -11.76
C LEU A 47 1.11 -5.04 -12.43
N ALA A 48 0.75 -5.35 -13.67
CA ALA A 48 1.37 -6.39 -14.48
C ALA A 48 2.36 -5.82 -15.51
N ALA A 49 2.38 -4.50 -15.68
CA ALA A 49 3.35 -3.85 -16.54
C ALA A 49 4.72 -3.79 -15.87
N ASP A 50 5.77 -3.78 -16.69
CA ASP A 50 7.16 -3.62 -16.27
C ASP A 50 7.47 -2.14 -15.96
N LEU A 51 6.83 -1.62 -14.91
CA LEU A 51 7.03 -0.27 -14.42
C LEU A 51 8.02 -0.26 -13.26
N ASP A 52 8.95 0.70 -13.27
CA ASP A 52 9.78 0.94 -12.10
C ASP A 52 8.96 1.48 -10.91
N ASP A 53 9.53 1.38 -9.71
CA ASP A 53 8.85 1.79 -8.48
C ASP A 53 8.45 3.26 -8.46
N LYS A 54 9.22 4.12 -9.13
CA LYS A 54 8.90 5.55 -9.21
C LYS A 54 7.66 5.77 -10.09
N SER A 55 7.61 5.11 -11.24
CA SER A 55 6.53 5.21 -12.21
C SER A 55 5.24 4.61 -11.68
N LEU A 56 5.30 3.43 -11.04
CA LEU A 56 4.15 2.84 -10.36
C LEU A 56 3.67 3.74 -9.22
N GLY A 57 4.58 4.24 -8.38
CA GLY A 57 4.25 5.15 -7.29
C GLY A 57 3.63 6.47 -7.76
N LEU A 58 4.13 7.02 -8.87
CA LEU A 58 3.59 8.21 -9.50
C LEU A 58 2.19 7.94 -10.06
N TYR A 59 1.96 6.81 -10.74
CA TYR A 59 0.63 6.43 -11.20
C TYR A 59 -0.39 6.33 -10.05
N VAL A 60 0.02 5.75 -8.91
CA VAL A 60 -0.80 5.66 -7.71
C VAL A 60 -1.12 7.04 -7.16
N TYR A 61 -0.12 7.92 -7.06
CA TYR A 61 -0.30 9.32 -6.65
C TYR A 61 -1.30 10.05 -7.55
N LEU A 62 -1.14 9.94 -8.88
CA LEU A 62 -2.07 10.52 -9.85
C LEU A 62 -3.48 9.95 -9.70
N SER A 63 -3.61 8.65 -9.43
CA SER A 63 -4.92 8.00 -9.20
C SER A 63 -5.63 8.51 -7.95
N LEU A 64 -4.87 8.84 -6.90
CA LEU A 64 -5.38 9.46 -5.68
C LEU A 64 -5.85 10.89 -5.95
N LEU A 65 -5.05 11.70 -6.67
CA LEU A 65 -5.46 13.04 -7.09
C LEU A 65 -6.73 13.00 -7.95
N ALA A 66 -6.84 12.04 -8.87
CA ALA A 66 -8.01 11.89 -9.76
C ALA A 66 -9.28 11.61 -8.98
N SER A 67 -9.15 10.85 -7.89
CA SER A 67 -10.29 10.40 -7.09
C SER A 67 -10.96 11.55 -6.32
N HIS A 68 -10.27 12.70 -6.18
CA HIS A 68 -10.83 13.92 -5.60
C HIS A 68 -11.55 14.83 -6.61
N PHE A 69 -11.39 14.59 -7.92
CA PHE A 69 -12.00 15.40 -8.99
C PHE A 69 -12.73 14.51 -10.02
N PRO A 70 -13.89 13.92 -9.71
CA PRO A 70 -14.69 13.21 -10.69
C PRO A 70 -15.25 14.21 -11.72
N LEU A 71 -14.71 14.24 -12.94
CA LEU A 71 -15.34 15.00 -14.01
C LEU A 71 -16.66 14.34 -14.41
N MET A 72 -17.67 15.17 -14.56
CA MET A 72 -18.98 14.76 -15.07
C MET A 72 -18.85 14.23 -16.51
N GLY A 73 -19.46 13.07 -16.75
CA GLY A 73 -19.66 12.51 -18.09
C GLY A 73 -18.63 11.47 -18.53
N HIS A 74 -19.11 10.27 -18.87
CA HIS A 74 -18.43 9.23 -19.67
C HIS A 74 -17.35 8.36 -19.03
N GLY A 75 -17.30 8.20 -17.70
CA GLY A 75 -16.57 7.07 -17.09
C GLY A 75 -15.04 7.14 -17.16
N ASP A 76 -14.48 8.16 -17.81
CA ASP A 76 -13.06 8.50 -17.77
C ASP A 76 -12.76 9.31 -16.50
N LYS A 77 -12.02 8.73 -15.56
CA LYS A 77 -11.47 9.47 -14.42
C LYS A 77 -10.27 10.26 -14.91
N ARG A 78 -10.35 11.59 -14.95
CA ARG A 78 -9.20 12.45 -15.30
C ARG A 78 -8.56 12.97 -14.01
N ALA A 79 -7.29 12.64 -13.76
CA ALA A 79 -6.43 13.43 -12.87
C ALA A 79 -5.67 14.41 -13.72
N ILE A 80 -6.04 15.68 -13.71
CA ILE A 80 -5.23 16.72 -14.33
C ILE A 80 -4.06 16.99 -13.38
N PHE A 81 -2.89 16.45 -13.72
CA PHE A 81 -1.63 16.87 -13.12
C PHE A 81 -0.95 17.88 -14.04
N GLN A 82 -0.73 19.10 -13.54
CA GLN A 82 -0.20 20.22 -14.32
C GLN A 82 1.30 20.38 -14.07
N LYS A 83 2.09 20.67 -15.11
CA LYS A 83 3.55 20.90 -15.03
C LYS A 83 3.91 22.26 -14.41
N GLN A 84 3.27 22.67 -13.33
CA GLN A 84 3.64 23.88 -12.61
C GLN A 84 4.65 23.57 -11.50
N SER A 85 5.60 24.47 -11.25
CA SER A 85 6.63 24.29 -10.21
C SER A 85 6.02 23.96 -8.84
N ILE A 86 4.85 24.53 -8.53
CA ILE A 86 4.08 24.25 -7.32
C ILE A 86 3.59 22.80 -7.24
N MET A 87 3.21 22.18 -8.36
CA MET A 87 2.75 20.80 -8.38
C MET A 87 3.90 19.82 -8.18
N TYR A 88 5.11 20.11 -8.69
CA TYR A 88 6.30 19.33 -8.33
C TYR A 88 6.63 19.46 -6.85
N ARG A 89 6.47 20.65 -6.25
CA ARG A 89 6.66 20.84 -4.81
C ARG A 89 5.71 19.95 -4.01
N TYR A 90 4.42 19.95 -4.33
CA TYR A 90 3.45 19.08 -3.67
C TYR A 90 3.70 17.60 -3.94
N ALA A 91 3.95 17.25 -5.19
CA ALA A 91 4.20 15.88 -5.61
C ALA A 91 5.43 15.32 -4.90
N LEU A 92 6.52 16.08 -4.74
CA LEU A 92 7.77 15.68 -4.09
C LEU A 92 7.82 16.00 -2.58
N GLY A 93 6.90 16.82 -2.08
CA GLY A 93 6.88 17.37 -0.71
C GLY A 93 8.18 18.05 -0.33
N VAL A 94 8.69 18.88 -1.25
CA VAL A 94 9.85 19.72 -1.02
C VAL A 94 9.55 21.11 -1.55
N ASP A 95 9.96 22.15 -0.82
CA ASP A 95 9.68 23.54 -1.22
C ASP A 95 10.44 23.95 -2.49
N ARG A 96 11.62 23.34 -2.71
CA ARG A 96 12.51 23.64 -3.83
C ARG A 96 12.98 22.33 -4.49
N PRO A 97 12.19 21.79 -5.43
CA PRO A 97 12.57 20.64 -6.22
C PRO A 97 13.89 20.90 -6.96
N GLN A 98 14.79 19.93 -6.91
CA GLN A 98 16.03 19.98 -7.69
C GLN A 98 15.75 19.50 -9.13
N ALA A 99 16.54 19.97 -10.10
CA ALA A 99 16.35 19.66 -11.51
C ALA A 99 16.35 18.15 -11.81
N TYR A 100 17.16 17.35 -11.08
CA TYR A 100 17.15 15.90 -11.25
C TYR A 100 15.83 15.25 -10.76
N GLN A 101 15.17 15.85 -9.77
CA GLN A 101 13.91 15.34 -9.21
C GLN A 101 12.74 15.60 -10.16
N THR A 102 12.70 16.80 -10.74
CA THR A 102 11.71 17.15 -11.77
C THR A 102 11.92 16.29 -13.01
N LYS A 103 13.17 16.10 -13.44
CA LYS A 103 13.52 15.20 -14.55
C LYS A 103 13.07 13.77 -14.29
N ALA A 104 13.29 13.23 -13.09
CA ALA A 104 12.87 11.88 -12.75
C ALA A 104 11.34 11.69 -12.77
N ILE A 105 10.57 12.74 -12.43
CA ILE A 105 9.10 12.72 -12.58
C ILE A 105 8.72 12.74 -14.06
N ASP A 106 9.36 13.59 -14.87
CA ASP A 106 9.11 13.67 -16.30
C ASP A 106 9.39 12.32 -17.00
N GLU A 107 10.53 11.70 -16.70
CA GLU A 107 10.88 10.35 -17.18
C GLU A 107 9.81 9.32 -16.78
N SER A 108 9.30 9.39 -15.54
CA SER A 108 8.24 8.49 -15.08
C SER A 108 6.91 8.74 -15.80
N LEU A 109 6.58 9.98 -16.14
CA LEU A 109 5.38 10.32 -16.91
C LEU A 109 5.47 9.81 -18.35
N GLU A 110 6.64 9.93 -18.98
CA GLU A 110 6.91 9.40 -20.32
C GLU A 110 6.78 7.87 -20.34
N ILE A 111 7.34 7.16 -19.36
CA ILE A 111 7.18 5.70 -19.21
C ILE A 111 5.69 5.33 -19.13
N LEU A 112 4.91 6.04 -18.31
CA LEU A 112 3.47 5.79 -18.16
C LEU A 112 2.68 6.09 -19.44
N GLU A 113 3.10 7.09 -20.22
CA GLU A 113 2.47 7.42 -21.51
C GLU A 113 2.78 6.37 -22.57
N GLN A 114 4.05 5.94 -22.67
CA GLN A 114 4.48 4.87 -23.58
C GLN A 114 3.77 3.55 -23.26
N ALA A 115 3.56 3.24 -21.98
CA ALA A 115 2.76 2.11 -21.54
C ALA A 115 1.23 2.29 -21.77
N GLY A 116 0.80 3.46 -22.21
CA GLY A 116 -0.60 3.78 -22.53
C GLY A 116 -1.50 3.99 -21.30
N PHE A 117 -0.93 4.10 -20.11
CA PHE A 117 -1.67 4.29 -18.85
C PHE A 117 -2.04 5.75 -18.59
N VAL A 118 -1.27 6.67 -19.18
CA VAL A 118 -1.62 8.08 -19.20
C VAL A 118 -1.56 8.64 -20.62
N ARG A 119 -2.11 9.85 -20.78
CA ARG A 119 -1.88 10.70 -21.94
C ARG A 119 -1.35 12.04 -21.43
N LEU A 120 -0.26 12.51 -22.00
CA LEU A 120 0.23 13.86 -21.82
C LEU A 120 -0.45 14.75 -22.86
N VAL A 121 -1.02 15.86 -22.41
CA VAL A 121 -1.72 16.81 -23.27
C VAL A 121 -1.11 18.18 -23.05
N ASP A 122 -0.56 18.78 -24.10
CA ASP A 122 -0.11 20.17 -24.04
C ASP A 122 -1.30 21.08 -23.74
N ASP A 123 -1.18 21.85 -22.66
CA ASP A 123 -2.19 22.80 -22.23
C ASP A 123 -1.59 24.19 -22.24
N LYS A 124 -2.14 25.07 -23.08
CA LYS A 124 -1.62 26.43 -23.28
C LYS A 124 -1.61 27.28 -22.01
N PHE A 125 -2.42 26.95 -20.99
CA PHE A 125 -2.47 27.66 -19.73
C PHE A 125 -1.62 26.99 -18.64
N TYR A 126 -1.41 25.68 -18.74
CA TYR A 126 -0.84 24.88 -17.65
C TYR A 126 0.44 24.11 -18.01
N GLY A 127 0.97 24.28 -19.23
CA GLY A 127 2.14 23.58 -19.75
C GLY A 127 1.75 22.22 -20.34
N PHE A 128 1.41 21.25 -19.48
CA PHE A 128 0.76 20.01 -19.90
C PHE A 128 -0.15 19.46 -18.79
N ALA A 129 -1.16 18.68 -19.17
CA ALA A 129 -2.05 17.92 -18.31
C ALA A 129 -1.81 16.42 -18.50
N VAL A 130 -1.76 15.67 -17.40
CA VAL A 130 -1.83 14.21 -17.43
C VAL A 130 -3.31 13.79 -17.49
N ILE A 131 -3.64 12.74 -18.24
CA ILE A 131 -4.97 12.12 -18.21
C ILE A 131 -4.79 10.62 -17.97
N LEU A 132 -5.33 10.10 -16.87
CA LEU A 132 -5.33 8.66 -16.61
C LEU A 132 -6.24 7.95 -17.61
N ARG A 133 -5.69 6.96 -18.31
CA ARG A 133 -6.46 6.11 -19.22
C ARG A 133 -6.90 4.86 -18.48
N ARG A 134 -8.18 4.50 -18.63
CA ARG A 134 -8.65 3.19 -18.20
C ARG A 134 -8.18 2.13 -19.21
N PRO A 135 -7.47 1.07 -18.78
CA PRO A 135 -7.15 -0.04 -19.67
C PRO A 135 -8.44 -0.64 -20.26
N LYS A 136 -8.43 -0.99 -21.56
CA LYS A 136 -9.63 -1.49 -22.27
C LYS A 136 -10.18 -2.80 -21.72
N HIS A 137 -9.35 -3.60 -21.06
CA HIS A 137 -9.72 -4.88 -20.44
C HIS A 137 -9.25 -4.92 -18.98
N VAL A 138 -10.12 -4.53 -18.05
CA VAL A 138 -9.81 -4.60 -16.60
C VAL A 138 -10.43 -5.89 -16.04
N THR A 139 -9.59 -6.89 -15.78
CA THR A 139 -9.99 -8.17 -15.16
C THR A 139 -9.95 -8.14 -13.63
N GLY A 140 -9.44 -7.06 -13.04
CA GLY A 140 -9.37 -6.86 -11.60
C GLY A 140 -8.63 -5.58 -11.24
N TYR A 141 -8.63 -5.25 -9.95
CA TYR A 141 -8.01 -4.04 -9.43
C TYR A 141 -7.60 -4.18 -7.97
N VAL A 142 -6.67 -3.33 -7.54
CA VAL A 142 -6.27 -3.18 -6.14
C VAL A 142 -6.78 -1.85 -5.62
N LYS A 143 -7.34 -1.86 -4.39
CA LYS A 143 -7.73 -0.64 -3.68
C LYS A 143 -6.54 -0.10 -2.90
N ILE A 144 -6.25 1.17 -3.12
CA ILE A 144 -5.22 1.95 -2.42
C ILE A 144 -5.91 3.01 -1.59
N TYR A 145 -5.80 2.88 -0.26
CA TYR A 145 -6.56 3.71 0.65
C TYR A 145 -5.94 5.09 0.82
N ALA A 146 -6.80 6.12 0.83
CA ALA A 146 -6.39 7.52 0.83
C ALA A 146 -5.70 7.91 2.15
N THR A 147 -6.22 7.45 3.28
CA THR A 147 -5.66 7.71 4.62
C THR A 147 -4.20 7.23 4.72
N GLU A 148 -3.95 5.97 4.33
CA GLU A 148 -2.62 5.35 4.34
C GLU A 148 -1.67 6.03 3.34
N SER A 149 -2.19 6.35 2.15
CA SER A 149 -1.40 7.02 1.11
C SER A 149 -1.02 8.44 1.49
N LYS A 150 -1.93 9.19 2.12
CA LYS A 150 -1.66 10.53 2.67
C LYS A 150 -0.52 10.45 3.68
N LYS A 151 -0.57 9.47 4.59
CA LYS A 151 0.49 9.24 5.57
C LYS A 151 1.85 8.95 4.91
N ILE A 152 1.85 8.12 3.86
CA ILE A 152 3.07 7.90 3.06
C ILE A 152 3.60 9.22 2.48
N LEU A 153 2.73 10.02 1.86
CA LEU A 153 3.11 11.28 1.20
C LEU A 153 3.58 12.37 2.19
N GLU A 154 3.05 12.40 3.41
CA GLU A 154 3.42 13.36 4.45
C GLU A 154 4.75 13.00 5.13
N LEU A 155 5.00 11.70 5.35
CA LEU A 155 6.19 11.23 6.10
C LEU A 155 7.38 10.89 5.20
N SER A 156 7.18 10.80 3.88
CA SER A 156 8.24 10.51 2.91
C SER A 156 8.65 11.78 2.18
N ASN A 157 9.94 11.98 1.96
CA ASN A 157 10.45 13.13 1.22
C ASN A 157 10.92 12.76 -0.19
N SER A 158 10.81 13.71 -1.12
CA SER A 158 11.30 13.60 -2.49
C SER A 158 10.77 12.34 -3.20
N LEU A 159 11.57 11.74 -4.08
CA LEU A 159 11.21 10.57 -4.90
C LEU A 159 10.92 9.30 -4.08
N THR A 160 11.39 9.22 -2.82
CA THR A 160 11.18 8.05 -1.95
C THR A 160 9.70 7.81 -1.66
N ARG A 161 8.87 8.86 -1.62
CA ARG A 161 7.42 8.71 -1.45
C ARG A 161 6.78 7.83 -2.52
N PHE A 162 7.28 7.91 -3.75
CA PHE A 162 6.75 7.09 -4.85
C PHE A 162 7.17 5.63 -4.66
N LYS A 163 8.40 5.38 -4.19
CA LYS A 163 8.86 4.02 -3.84
C LYS A 163 8.05 3.40 -2.71
N HIS A 164 7.74 4.17 -1.67
CA HIS A 164 6.86 3.74 -0.58
C HIS A 164 5.43 3.47 -1.07
N LEU A 165 4.86 4.35 -1.92
CA LEU A 165 3.54 4.13 -2.53
C LEU A 165 3.50 2.88 -3.42
N ALA A 166 4.52 2.66 -4.24
CA ALA A 166 4.64 1.46 -5.06
C ALA A 166 4.75 0.20 -4.20
N THR A 167 5.55 0.23 -3.13
CA THR A 167 5.69 -0.89 -2.20
C THR A 167 4.37 -1.18 -1.49
N TYR A 168 3.68 -0.15 -0.98
CA TYR A 168 2.36 -0.29 -0.39
C TYR A 168 1.37 -0.91 -1.37
N THR A 169 1.39 -0.47 -2.63
CA THR A 169 0.55 -1.00 -3.70
C THR A 169 0.82 -2.49 -3.98
N VAL A 170 2.09 -2.88 -4.02
CA VAL A 170 2.49 -4.29 -4.18
C VAL A 170 2.02 -5.15 -3.00
N LEU A 171 2.12 -4.65 -1.77
CA LEU A 171 1.59 -5.39 -0.60
C LEU A 171 0.07 -5.49 -0.64
N ARG A 172 -0.63 -4.42 -1.02
CA ARG A 172 -2.09 -4.39 -1.17
C ARG A 172 -2.60 -5.37 -2.23
N LYS A 173 -1.80 -5.66 -3.26
CA LYS A 173 -2.10 -6.69 -4.27
C LYS A 173 -2.15 -8.10 -3.68
N GLU A 174 -1.42 -8.35 -2.59
CA GLU A 174 -1.43 -9.63 -1.88
C GLU A 174 -2.56 -9.74 -0.84
N ILE A 175 -3.37 -8.70 -0.67
CA ILE A 175 -4.51 -8.65 0.26
C ILE A 175 -5.81 -8.76 -0.53
N PHE A 176 -6.61 -9.77 -0.23
CA PHE A 176 -7.92 -9.94 -0.86
C PHE A 176 -9.04 -9.52 0.09
N GLU A 177 -9.92 -8.64 -0.38
CA GLU A 177 -11.09 -8.20 0.38
C GLU A 177 -12.30 -9.11 0.08
N THR A 178 -12.14 -10.40 0.36
CA THR A 178 -13.22 -11.39 0.24
C THR A 178 -14.10 -11.39 1.50
N LYS A 179 -15.01 -12.37 1.60
CA LYS A 179 -15.83 -12.59 2.79
C LYS A 179 -15.00 -13.05 3.99
N GLU A 180 -13.92 -13.79 3.77
CA GLU A 180 -13.11 -14.36 4.85
C GLU A 180 -12.10 -13.31 5.37
N PRO A 181 -12.11 -12.96 6.67
CA PRO A 181 -11.16 -11.99 7.21
C PRO A 181 -9.70 -12.40 7.05
N SER A 182 -9.40 -13.71 7.11
CA SER A 182 -8.05 -14.25 6.98
C SER A 182 -7.36 -13.89 5.66
N ASP A 183 -8.13 -13.67 4.58
CA ASP A 183 -7.63 -13.24 3.28
C ASP A 183 -7.05 -11.81 3.27
N ARG A 184 -7.26 -11.06 4.37
CA ARG A 184 -6.69 -9.73 4.59
C ARG A 184 -5.30 -9.75 5.22
N VAL A 185 -4.77 -10.94 5.50
CA VAL A 185 -3.43 -11.15 6.04
C VAL A 185 -2.52 -11.69 4.96
N ILE A 186 -1.40 -11.00 4.72
CA ILE A 186 -0.33 -11.47 3.85
C ILE A 186 0.46 -12.55 4.60
N THR A 187 0.36 -13.78 4.08
CA THR A 187 1.08 -14.97 4.56
C THR A 187 2.26 -15.35 3.66
N SER A 188 2.42 -14.67 2.52
CA SER A 188 3.57 -14.84 1.63
C SER A 188 4.83 -14.24 2.26
N THR A 189 5.98 -14.90 2.07
CA THR A 189 7.26 -14.34 2.51
C THR A 189 7.65 -13.13 1.66
N LEU A 190 8.39 -12.17 2.25
CA LEU A 190 8.93 -11.03 1.49
C LEU A 190 9.83 -11.48 0.32
N LYS A 191 10.53 -12.62 0.45
CA LYS A 191 11.29 -13.22 -0.66
C LYS A 191 10.39 -13.58 -1.84
N THR A 192 9.22 -14.16 -1.57
CA THR A 192 8.24 -14.52 -2.59
C THR A 192 7.66 -13.27 -3.25
N ILE A 193 7.28 -12.27 -2.45
CA ILE A 193 6.74 -11.00 -2.96
C ILE A 193 7.80 -10.29 -3.81
N ALA A 194 9.05 -10.23 -3.36
CA ALA A 194 10.16 -9.62 -4.10
C ALA A 194 10.36 -10.30 -5.46
N SER A 195 10.40 -11.63 -5.48
CA SER A 195 10.57 -12.42 -6.70
C SER A 195 9.44 -12.21 -7.70
N LYS A 196 8.17 -12.20 -7.25
CA LYS A 196 7.01 -12.01 -8.13
C LYS A 196 6.94 -10.62 -8.77
N ASN A 197 7.58 -9.62 -8.15
CA ASN A 197 7.50 -8.22 -8.56
C ASN A 197 8.86 -7.68 -9.05
N GLY A 198 9.85 -8.53 -9.34
CA GLY A 198 11.16 -8.12 -9.86
C GLY A 198 11.96 -7.21 -8.92
N LYS A 199 11.71 -7.25 -7.61
CA LYS A 199 12.34 -6.37 -6.61
C LYS A 199 13.54 -7.03 -5.93
N VAL A 200 14.54 -6.22 -5.61
CA VAL A 200 15.62 -6.61 -4.70
C VAL A 200 15.04 -6.79 -3.29
N LEU A 201 15.24 -7.96 -2.68
CA LEU A 201 14.69 -8.29 -1.36
C LEU A 201 15.12 -7.30 -0.26
N ALA A 202 16.38 -6.85 -0.28
CA ALA A 202 16.89 -5.89 0.70
C ALA A 202 16.15 -4.55 0.61
N THR A 203 15.89 -4.08 -0.61
CA THR A 203 15.09 -2.87 -0.86
C THR A 203 13.67 -3.08 -0.35
N LEU A 204 12.97 -4.14 -0.79
CA LEU A 204 11.61 -4.41 -0.34
C LEU A 204 11.52 -4.49 1.19
N THR A 205 12.47 -5.17 1.85
CA THR A 205 12.51 -5.29 3.31
C THR A 205 12.63 -3.92 3.98
N ARG A 206 13.49 -3.04 3.48
CA ARG A 206 13.66 -1.68 4.01
C ARG A 206 12.37 -0.87 3.86
N GLU A 207 11.75 -0.87 2.68
CA GLU A 207 10.52 -0.12 2.44
C GLU A 207 9.35 -0.69 3.27
N VAL A 208 9.24 -2.02 3.42
CA VAL A 208 8.24 -2.68 4.28
C VAL A 208 8.43 -2.32 5.75
N ASN A 209 9.68 -2.29 6.25
CA ASN A 209 9.98 -1.85 7.60
C ASN A 209 9.52 -0.41 7.82
N TRP A 210 9.84 0.49 6.89
CA TRP A 210 9.40 1.88 6.95
C TRP A 210 7.88 1.99 7.00
N LEU A 211 7.15 1.22 6.18
CA LEU A 211 5.68 1.19 6.20
C LEU A 211 5.12 0.69 7.54
N CYS A 212 5.77 -0.26 8.19
CA CYS A 212 5.34 -0.77 9.50
C CYS A 212 5.65 0.22 10.64
N GLU A 213 6.86 0.78 10.66
CA GLU A 213 7.31 1.79 11.64
C GLU A 213 6.38 3.02 11.62
N ASN A 214 5.97 3.43 10.42
CA ASN A 214 5.06 4.54 10.22
C ASN A 214 3.58 4.14 10.28
N ARG A 215 3.24 2.95 10.78
CA ARG A 215 1.86 2.43 10.92
C ARG A 215 1.01 2.66 9.66
N VAL A 216 1.57 2.35 8.51
CA VAL A 216 0.84 2.19 7.23
C VAL A 216 0.46 0.72 7.05
N MET A 217 1.35 -0.18 7.48
CA MET A 217 1.10 -1.62 7.56
C MET A 217 1.19 -2.06 9.03
N ALA A 218 0.42 -3.08 9.39
CA ALA A 218 0.55 -3.81 10.64
C ALA A 218 1.41 -5.06 10.43
N THR A 219 2.14 -5.49 11.47
CA THR A 219 3.00 -6.66 11.36
C THR A 219 3.15 -7.45 12.66
N PHE A 220 3.18 -8.77 12.55
CA PHE A 220 3.72 -9.64 13.60
C PHE A 220 4.83 -10.50 13.02
N THR A 221 5.89 -10.69 13.79
CA THR A 221 6.83 -11.78 13.53
C THR A 221 6.46 -12.94 14.45
N ALA A 222 6.39 -14.15 13.91
CA ALA A 222 6.04 -15.35 14.67
C ALA A 222 7.03 -16.47 14.37
N ILE A 223 7.17 -17.36 15.35
CA ILE A 223 7.90 -18.61 15.23
C ILE A 223 6.89 -19.71 14.93
N ARG A 224 7.06 -20.38 13.79
CA ARG A 224 6.22 -21.54 13.38
C ARG A 224 7.04 -22.80 13.39
N ASN A 225 6.44 -23.90 13.83
CA ASN A 225 6.99 -25.22 13.58
C ASN A 225 6.65 -25.62 12.14
N THR A 226 7.63 -26.11 11.40
CA THR A 226 7.41 -26.65 10.05
C THR A 226 7.99 -28.04 9.97
N GLU A 227 7.58 -28.80 8.95
CA GLU A 227 8.22 -30.06 8.58
C GLU A 227 9.75 -29.92 8.36
N TYR A 228 10.23 -28.71 8.08
CA TYR A 228 11.64 -28.36 7.91
C TYR A 228 12.25 -27.65 9.13
N GLY A 229 11.64 -27.81 10.31
CA GLY A 229 12.08 -27.21 11.57
C GLY A 229 11.45 -25.84 11.90
N ILE A 230 12.01 -25.19 12.91
CA ILE A 230 11.52 -23.92 13.47
C ILE A 230 11.87 -22.77 12.52
N LYS A 231 10.87 -22.02 12.05
CA LYS A 231 11.07 -20.88 11.13
C LYS A 231 10.41 -19.61 11.65
N ARG A 232 11.10 -18.49 11.45
CA ARG A 232 10.50 -17.15 11.64
C ARG A 232 9.69 -16.78 10.41
N HIS A 233 8.50 -16.24 10.64
CA HIS A 233 7.62 -15.76 9.59
C HIS A 233 7.04 -14.42 9.97
N ARG A 234 6.95 -13.50 9.00
CA ARG A 234 6.41 -12.17 9.21
C ARG A 234 5.05 -12.08 8.53
N TYR A 235 4.00 -11.96 9.33
CA TYR A 235 2.65 -11.68 8.86
C TYR A 235 2.48 -10.17 8.72
N LEU A 236 1.79 -9.76 7.66
CA LEU A 236 1.52 -8.36 7.36
C LEU A 236 0.03 -8.18 7.08
N ALA A 237 -0.51 -7.01 7.41
CA ALA A 237 -1.82 -6.57 6.94
C ALA A 237 -1.78 -5.07 6.73
N ASP A 238 -2.75 -4.54 5.99
CA ASP A 238 -3.01 -3.11 6.01
C ASP A 238 -3.31 -2.67 7.45
N ILE A 239 -2.88 -1.48 7.87
CA ILE A 239 -3.13 -0.99 9.24
C ILE A 239 -4.62 -0.94 9.57
N ARG A 240 -5.49 -0.77 8.57
CA ARG A 240 -6.95 -0.81 8.73
C ARG A 240 -7.47 -2.18 9.16
N ASP A 241 -6.73 -3.24 8.81
CA ASP A 241 -7.02 -4.64 9.13
C ASP A 241 -6.07 -5.15 10.24
N ALA A 242 -5.42 -4.26 11.00
CA ALA A 242 -4.50 -4.62 12.10
C ALA A 242 -5.14 -5.54 13.15
N LYS A 243 -6.42 -5.33 13.44
CA LYS A 243 -7.19 -6.20 14.32
C LYS A 243 -7.37 -7.60 13.73
N VAL A 244 -7.69 -7.69 12.44
CA VAL A 244 -7.84 -8.97 11.73
C VAL A 244 -6.53 -9.74 11.77
N LEU A 245 -5.40 -9.06 11.59
CA LEU A 245 -4.08 -9.63 11.75
C LEU A 245 -3.84 -10.17 13.17
N ALA A 246 -4.22 -9.43 14.21
CA ALA A 246 -4.09 -9.90 15.59
C ALA A 246 -4.97 -11.12 15.86
N GLU A 247 -6.23 -11.13 15.39
CA GLU A 247 -7.12 -12.30 15.52
C GLU A 247 -6.56 -13.53 14.81
N PHE A 248 -6.06 -13.35 13.59
CA PHE A 248 -5.42 -14.41 12.81
C PHE A 248 -4.23 -15.01 13.56
N VAL A 249 -3.36 -14.19 14.14
CA VAL A 249 -2.19 -14.68 14.88
C VAL A 249 -2.59 -15.36 16.18
N VAL A 250 -3.58 -14.84 16.91
CA VAL A 250 -4.13 -15.47 18.12
C VAL A 250 -4.68 -16.86 17.81
N GLU A 251 -5.49 -16.98 16.76
CA GLU A 251 -6.07 -18.26 16.33
C GLU A 251 -4.98 -19.27 15.97
N LYS A 252 -4.00 -18.86 15.16
CA LYS A 252 -2.86 -19.71 14.78
C LYS A 252 -1.97 -20.09 15.96
N ARG A 253 -1.90 -19.24 17.00
CA ARG A 253 -1.21 -19.53 18.25
C ARG A 253 -1.97 -20.55 19.11
N GLN A 254 -3.29 -20.43 19.19
CA GLN A 254 -4.16 -21.35 19.94
C GLN A 254 -4.26 -22.73 19.28
N SER A 255 -4.22 -22.80 17.95
CA SER A 255 -4.22 -24.07 17.20
C SER A 255 -2.89 -24.82 17.28
N GLY A 256 -1.83 -24.20 17.82
CA GLY A 256 -0.48 -24.78 17.89
C GLY A 256 0.33 -24.66 16.59
N GLU A 257 -0.21 -24.02 15.55
CA GLU A 257 0.56 -23.75 14.32
C GLU A 257 1.71 -22.76 14.56
N LEU A 258 1.55 -21.83 15.51
CA LEU A 258 2.59 -20.93 15.97
C LEU A 258 3.10 -21.37 17.35
N ILE A 259 4.43 -21.41 17.47
CA ILE A 259 5.14 -21.66 18.73
C ILE A 259 5.12 -20.41 19.59
N SER A 260 5.36 -19.23 19.01
CA SER A 260 5.35 -17.95 19.72
C SER A 260 5.24 -16.76 18.77
N VAL A 261 4.89 -15.61 19.32
CA VAL A 261 4.91 -14.30 18.64
C VAL A 261 6.05 -13.45 19.20
N ILE A 262 6.81 -12.78 18.34
CA ILE A 262 7.95 -11.93 18.72
C ILE A 262 7.76 -10.50 18.19
N GLY A 263 8.17 -9.54 19.03
CA GLY A 263 7.90 -8.10 18.89
C GLY A 263 8.88 -7.34 18.02
#